data_AF-A0A0A0HNL0-F1
#
_entry.id   AF-A0A0A0HNL0-F1
#
_cell.length_a   1.000
_cell.length_b   1.000
_cell.length_c   1.000
_cell.angle_alpha   90.00
_cell.angle_beta   90.00
_cell.angle_gamma   90.00
#
_symmetry.space_group_name_H-M   'P 1'
#
loop_
_entity.id
_entity.type
_entity.pdbx_description
1 polymer ?
#
loop_
_entity_poly.entity_id
_entity_poly.type
_entity_poly.pdbx_seq_one_letter_code
_entity_poly.pdbx_strand_id
1 'polypeptide(L)'
;MPRMIMTLLLSLFLAAPLAAQEATGAAGIDRSATGGAQTLEDILARQRGEVVAPKGGDAASDGEGAAAMAGQLGTLGGASDAEVWRALRYGLDDVKVSAGGPEARVLIQDGGMTWLEFRKGPLATYGAGLLGGTLALLALFYLVRGKIRIDGAKTGRTVTRFQAVERFGHWLMAGSFVVLAITGLVVLFGRMVVIPLLGHEAFSTIAVASKWVHNNISWAFMLGLVMVFFMWVLHNIPNRTDLKWLAVGGGIFTKGVHPPAKKFNAGQKMIFWSVIVFGASISASGLSLLFPFELPMFAKTFAILNQTGLPQAVGFGELPVMLAPHEEMQLATLWHSIMAFVLTAIILAHIYIGSVGMEGAFDAMGSGEVEEQWAREHHGLWLKELQEKGHAPDPGKAAHPAE
;
A
#
# COMPACT_ATOMS: atom_id res chain seq x y z
N MET A 1 -82.04 14.45 -2.88
CA MET A 1 -82.10 13.81 -1.54
C MET A 1 -81.15 12.63 -1.35
N PRO A 2 -81.07 11.59 -2.23
CA PRO A 2 -80.24 10.41 -1.92
C PRO A 2 -78.73 10.68 -2.00
N ARG A 3 -78.29 11.62 -2.84
CA ARG A 3 -76.88 11.99 -2.97
C ARG A 3 -76.32 12.71 -1.74
N MET A 4 -77.09 13.61 -1.12
CA MET A 4 -76.69 14.31 0.12
C MET A 4 -76.65 13.38 1.32
N ILE A 5 -77.58 12.43 1.42
CA ILE A 5 -77.58 11.43 2.49
C ILE A 5 -76.35 10.53 2.38
N MET A 6 -75.97 10.15 1.15
CA MET A 6 -74.77 9.35 0.92
C MET A 6 -73.47 10.12 1.20
N THR A 7 -73.42 11.44 0.91
CA THR A 7 -72.24 12.25 1.28
C THR A 7 -72.14 12.45 2.79
N LEU A 8 -73.28 12.67 3.47
CA LEU A 8 -73.33 12.81 4.93
C LEU A 8 -72.90 11.51 5.63
N LEU A 9 -73.35 10.36 5.15
CA LEU A 9 -72.96 9.03 5.64
C LEU A 9 -71.47 8.74 5.39
N LEU A 10 -70.93 9.13 4.22
CA LEU A 10 -69.50 8.96 3.92
C LEU A 10 -68.63 9.88 4.79
N SER A 11 -69.08 11.11 5.05
CA SER A 11 -68.37 12.03 5.96
C SER A 11 -68.44 11.59 7.42
N LEU A 12 -69.52 10.93 7.85
CA LEU A 12 -69.61 10.34 9.20
C LEU A 12 -68.70 9.11 9.35
N PHE A 13 -68.49 8.33 8.28
CA PHE A 13 -67.55 7.21 8.28
C PHE A 13 -66.08 7.65 8.22
N LEU A 14 -65.78 8.78 7.57
CA LEU A 14 -64.43 9.36 7.50
C LEU A 14 -64.07 10.25 8.71
N ALA A 15 -65.06 10.70 9.49
CA ALA A 15 -64.88 11.50 10.70
C ALA A 15 -65.04 10.71 12.00
N ALA A 16 -65.25 9.39 11.92
CA ALA A 16 -65.05 8.54 13.08
C ALA A 16 -63.58 8.73 13.52
N PRO A 17 -63.31 9.07 14.79
CA PRO A 17 -61.93 9.03 15.26
C PRO A 17 -61.44 7.63 14.95
N LEU A 18 -60.25 7.51 14.36
CA LEU A 18 -59.48 6.30 14.54
C LEU A 18 -59.33 6.16 16.05
N ALA A 19 -60.28 5.46 16.67
CA ALA A 19 -60.03 4.70 17.86
C ALA A 19 -58.99 3.68 17.39
N ALA A 20 -57.73 4.12 17.32
CA ALA A 20 -56.63 3.25 17.63
C ALA A 20 -57.10 2.52 18.88
N GLN A 21 -57.31 1.22 18.72
CA GLN A 21 -57.55 0.35 19.84
C GLN A 21 -56.31 0.55 20.71
N GLU A 22 -56.40 1.46 21.68
CA GLU A 22 -55.49 1.50 22.81
C GLU A 22 -55.62 0.11 23.38
N ALA A 23 -54.67 -0.74 23.01
CA ALA A 23 -54.49 -2.03 23.62
C ALA A 23 -54.27 -1.71 25.10
N THR A 24 -55.36 -1.78 25.86
CA THR A 24 -55.35 -1.72 27.31
C THR A 24 -54.34 -2.74 27.77
N GLY A 25 -53.16 -2.27 28.15
CA GLY A 25 -52.09 -3.06 28.74
C GLY A 25 -51.76 -4.34 27.98
N ALA A 26 -51.37 -4.25 26.70
CA ALA A 26 -50.23 -5.07 26.34
C ALA A 26 -49.08 -4.46 27.14
N ALA A 27 -48.80 -4.99 28.34
CA ALA A 27 -47.59 -4.66 29.07
C ALA A 27 -46.48 -4.59 28.02
N GLY A 28 -45.91 -3.40 27.80
CA GLY A 28 -44.91 -3.20 26.77
C GLY A 28 -43.92 -4.32 26.97
N ILE A 29 -43.81 -5.23 25.99
CA ILE A 29 -43.01 -6.44 26.16
C ILE A 29 -41.64 -5.93 26.53
N ASP A 30 -41.26 -6.13 27.79
CA ASP A 30 -40.02 -5.63 28.31
C ASP A 30 -38.92 -6.50 27.73
N ARG A 31 -38.46 -6.09 26.54
CA ARG A 31 -37.37 -6.77 25.83
C ARG A 31 -36.02 -6.53 26.50
N SER A 32 -35.97 -5.81 27.64
CA SER A 32 -34.77 -5.82 28.48
C SER A 32 -34.45 -7.23 28.99
N ALA A 33 -35.48 -8.08 29.14
CA ALA A 33 -35.32 -9.48 29.54
C ALA A 33 -34.69 -10.37 28.46
N THR A 34 -34.65 -9.96 27.18
CA THR A 34 -34.00 -10.73 26.09
C THR A 34 -32.55 -10.30 25.85
N GLY A 35 -31.92 -9.56 26.79
CA GLY A 35 -30.47 -9.35 26.91
C GLY A 35 -29.70 -8.72 25.72
N GLY A 36 -30.38 -8.37 24.62
CA GLY A 36 -29.74 -7.82 23.42
C GLY A 36 -30.64 -7.05 22.45
N ALA A 37 -31.88 -6.73 22.84
CA ALA A 37 -32.80 -5.97 21.99
C ALA A 37 -32.41 -4.48 21.94
N GLN A 38 -32.40 -3.91 20.73
CA GLN A 38 -32.23 -2.47 20.56
C GLN A 38 -33.40 -1.72 21.23
N THR A 39 -33.09 -0.73 22.05
CA THR A 39 -34.10 0.16 22.64
C THR A 39 -34.53 1.21 21.61
N LEU A 40 -35.69 1.83 21.85
CA LEU A 40 -36.14 2.97 21.05
C LEU A 40 -35.10 4.10 21.04
N GLU A 41 -34.44 4.35 22.17
CA GLU A 41 -33.38 5.35 22.27
C GLU A 41 -32.16 4.98 21.40
N ASP A 42 -31.78 3.69 21.37
CA ASP A 42 -30.70 3.21 20.50
C ASP A 42 -31.01 3.40 19.01
N ILE A 43 -32.29 3.33 18.63
CA ILE A 43 -32.75 3.58 17.24
C ILE A 43 -32.72 5.07 16.93
N LEU A 44 -33.27 5.90 17.83
CA LEU A 44 -33.32 7.35 17.65
C LEU A 44 -31.92 7.97 17.65
N ALA A 45 -31.01 7.50 18.50
CA ALA A 45 -29.61 7.91 18.51
C ALA A 45 -28.92 7.63 17.17
N ARG A 46 -29.10 6.44 16.58
CA ARG A 46 -28.58 6.13 15.24
C ARG A 46 -29.19 7.03 14.15
N GLN A 47 -30.47 7.35 14.24
CA GLN A 47 -31.13 8.28 13.30
C GLN A 47 -30.58 9.71 13.42
N ARG A 48 -30.09 10.10 14.60
CA ARG A 48 -29.37 11.36 14.83
C ARG A 48 -27.89 11.30 14.43
N GLY A 49 -27.40 10.15 13.97
CA GLY A 49 -25.99 9.94 13.60
C GLY A 49 -25.07 9.72 14.80
N GLU A 50 -25.62 9.44 15.98
CA GLU A 50 -24.87 9.21 17.21
C GLU A 50 -24.32 7.77 17.28
N VAL A 51 -23.16 7.59 17.90
CA VAL A 51 -22.54 6.27 18.10
C VAL A 51 -23.22 5.57 19.27
N VAL A 52 -23.86 4.44 19.00
CA VAL A 52 -24.52 3.61 20.01
C VAL A 52 -23.71 2.33 20.25
N ALA A 53 -23.24 2.15 21.49
CA ALA A 53 -22.48 0.95 21.87
C ALA A 53 -23.37 -0.32 21.78
N PRO A 54 -22.83 -1.45 21.29
CA PRO A 54 -23.58 -2.70 21.24
C PRO A 54 -23.86 -3.22 22.66
N LYS A 55 -25.13 -3.54 22.95
CA LYS A 55 -25.55 -4.28 24.15
C LYS A 55 -25.71 -5.74 23.76
N GLY A 56 -24.95 -6.65 24.37
CA GLY A 56 -25.07 -8.08 24.07
C GLY A 56 -23.99 -8.99 24.64
N GLY A 57 -23.43 -8.67 25.81
CA GLY A 57 -22.46 -9.56 26.48
C GLY A 57 -23.11 -10.74 27.22
N ASP A 58 -24.30 -10.55 27.78
CA ASP A 58 -24.77 -11.47 28.83
C ASP A 58 -25.77 -12.53 28.35
N ALA A 59 -26.36 -12.37 27.16
CA ALA A 59 -27.42 -13.29 26.66
C ALA A 59 -26.89 -14.53 25.94
N ALA A 60 -25.67 -14.48 25.39
CA ALA A 60 -25.11 -15.61 24.63
C ALA A 60 -24.56 -16.73 25.53
N SER A 61 -24.19 -16.42 26.78
CA SER A 61 -23.61 -17.40 27.71
C SER A 61 -24.63 -18.13 28.59
N ASP A 62 -25.84 -17.58 28.77
CA ASP A 62 -26.87 -18.15 29.65
C ASP A 62 -27.78 -19.13 28.89
N GLY A 63 -27.19 -20.18 28.33
CA GLY A 63 -27.93 -21.32 27.79
C GLY A 63 -28.79 -22.05 28.84
N GLU A 64 -28.53 -21.85 30.14
CA GLU A 64 -29.26 -22.51 31.23
C GLU A 64 -30.62 -21.86 31.52
N GLY A 65 -30.78 -20.55 31.37
CA GLY A 65 -32.02 -19.85 31.69
C GLY A 65 -33.16 -20.14 30.70
N ALA A 66 -32.83 -20.31 29.42
CA ALA A 66 -33.81 -20.51 28.36
C ALA A 66 -34.07 -22.00 28.01
N ALA A 67 -33.22 -22.92 28.48
CA ALA A 67 -33.41 -24.36 28.31
C ALA A 67 -34.73 -24.86 28.93
N ALA A 68 -35.17 -24.27 30.04
CA ALA A 68 -36.41 -24.63 30.71
C ALA A 68 -37.68 -24.32 29.88
N MET A 69 -37.63 -23.31 29.00
CA MET A 69 -38.77 -22.91 28.15
C MET A 69 -38.75 -23.57 26.77
N ALA A 70 -37.57 -23.85 26.22
CA ALA A 70 -37.42 -24.47 24.90
C ALA A 70 -38.02 -25.88 24.81
N GLY A 71 -38.04 -26.62 25.93
CA GLY A 71 -38.60 -27.97 25.99
C GLY A 71 -40.12 -28.06 25.76
N GLN A 72 -40.87 -26.97 25.94
CA GLN A 72 -42.32 -26.98 25.87
C GLN A 72 -42.89 -26.61 24.48
N LEU A 73 -42.12 -25.88 23.66
CA LEU A 73 -42.54 -25.36 22.36
C LEU A 73 -41.75 -25.95 21.17
N GLY A 74 -40.74 -26.79 21.42
CA GLY A 74 -39.93 -27.41 20.38
C GLY A 74 -39.06 -26.40 19.60
N THR A 75 -38.80 -25.22 20.17
CA THR A 75 -37.98 -24.19 19.55
C THR A 75 -36.50 -24.58 19.60
N LEU A 76 -35.80 -24.39 18.50
CA LEU A 76 -34.36 -24.67 18.39
C LEU A 76 -33.56 -23.61 19.17
N GLY A 77 -33.37 -23.84 20.47
CA GLY A 77 -32.39 -23.10 21.28
C GLY A 77 -32.97 -22.00 22.16
N GLY A 78 -32.13 -21.55 23.10
CA GLY A 78 -32.44 -20.52 24.10
C GLY A 78 -32.04 -19.10 23.72
N ALA A 79 -31.34 -18.91 22.61
CA ALA A 79 -30.91 -17.62 22.08
C ALA A 79 -31.68 -17.31 20.79
N SER A 80 -32.02 -16.04 20.57
CA SER A 80 -32.65 -15.61 19.32
C SER A 80 -31.65 -15.61 18.15
N ASP A 81 -32.11 -15.81 16.91
CA ASP A 81 -31.23 -15.70 15.72
C ASP A 81 -30.45 -14.38 15.71
N ALA A 82 -31.07 -13.29 16.15
CA ALA A 82 -30.43 -11.99 16.23
C ALA A 82 -29.31 -11.94 17.28
N GLU A 83 -29.43 -12.64 18.41
CA GLU A 83 -28.36 -12.82 19.40
C GLU A 83 -27.22 -13.68 18.86
N VAL A 84 -27.54 -14.79 18.20
CA VAL A 84 -26.54 -15.66 17.56
C VAL A 84 -25.73 -14.87 16.53
N TRP A 85 -26.39 -14.20 15.58
CA TRP A 85 -25.71 -13.39 14.57
C TRP A 85 -24.92 -12.22 15.16
N ARG A 86 -25.38 -11.63 16.26
CA ARG A 86 -24.65 -10.57 16.98
C ARG A 86 -23.41 -11.12 17.68
N ALA A 87 -23.52 -12.27 18.34
CA ALA A 87 -22.39 -12.94 18.99
C ALA A 87 -21.33 -13.36 17.96
N LEU A 88 -21.74 -13.91 16.82
CA LEU A 88 -20.85 -14.25 15.72
C LEU A 88 -20.18 -13.02 15.09
N ARG A 89 -20.91 -11.90 14.94
CA ARG A 89 -20.38 -10.63 14.43
C ARG A 89 -19.33 -9.99 15.34
N TYR A 90 -19.51 -10.08 16.65
CA TYR A 90 -18.60 -9.49 17.63
C TYR A 90 -17.58 -10.47 18.19
N GLY A 91 -17.53 -11.72 17.68
CA GLY A 91 -16.60 -12.75 18.16
C GLY A 91 -16.80 -13.15 19.62
N LEU A 92 -18.03 -13.01 20.13
CA LEU A 92 -18.40 -13.27 21.53
C LEU A 92 -18.78 -14.73 21.80
N ASP A 93 -18.92 -15.54 20.74
CA ASP A 93 -19.32 -16.95 20.83
C ASP A 93 -18.09 -17.89 20.80
N ASP A 94 -18.13 -19.02 21.50
CA ASP A 94 -17.06 -20.03 21.44
C ASP A 94 -17.21 -20.89 20.18
N VAL A 95 -16.86 -20.29 19.05
CA VAL A 95 -16.95 -20.94 17.74
C VAL A 95 -15.89 -22.03 17.62
N LYS A 96 -16.35 -23.28 17.47
CA LYS A 96 -15.49 -24.41 17.09
C LYS A 96 -15.44 -24.55 15.57
N VAL A 97 -14.25 -24.46 15.03
CA VAL A 97 -13.99 -24.57 13.59
C VAL A 97 -13.07 -25.74 13.28
N SER A 98 -13.40 -26.50 12.22
CA SER A 98 -12.63 -27.68 11.80
C SER A 98 -11.22 -27.35 11.31
N ALA A 99 -11.01 -26.13 10.82
CA ALA A 99 -9.70 -25.63 10.42
C ALA A 99 -8.74 -25.45 11.61
N GLY A 100 -9.27 -25.39 12.84
CA GLY A 100 -8.49 -25.04 14.04
C GLY A 100 -8.01 -23.59 14.04
N GLY A 101 -7.33 -23.19 15.11
CA GLY A 101 -6.74 -21.85 15.25
C GLY A 101 -7.73 -20.76 15.70
N PRO A 102 -7.28 -19.78 16.52
CA PRO A 102 -8.09 -18.60 16.89
C PRO A 102 -8.60 -17.80 15.67
N GLU A 103 -7.87 -17.81 14.57
CA GLU A 103 -8.14 -17.05 13.34
C GLU A 103 -9.37 -17.52 12.58
N ALA A 104 -9.64 -18.82 12.56
CA ALA A 104 -10.80 -19.37 11.87
C ALA A 104 -12.09 -19.18 12.68
N ARG A 105 -12.02 -18.68 13.92
CA ARG A 105 -13.18 -18.42 14.79
C ARG A 105 -13.89 -17.11 14.48
N VAL A 106 -13.26 -16.19 13.74
CA VAL A 106 -13.89 -14.94 13.29
C VAL A 106 -14.71 -15.20 12.02
N LEU A 107 -16.03 -15.33 12.17
CA LEU A 107 -16.92 -15.68 11.06
C LEU A 107 -17.43 -14.47 10.26
N ILE A 108 -17.58 -13.32 10.91
CA ILE A 108 -18.09 -12.08 10.30
C ILE A 108 -17.12 -10.95 10.64
N GLN A 109 -16.69 -10.21 9.62
CA GLN A 109 -15.72 -9.11 9.76
C GLN A 109 -16.27 -7.84 9.15
N ASP A 110 -16.94 -7.02 9.96
CA ASP A 110 -17.56 -5.78 9.49
C ASP A 110 -16.52 -4.70 9.09
N GLY A 111 -15.33 -4.70 9.73
CA GLY A 111 -14.26 -3.72 9.48
C GLY A 111 -13.57 -3.81 8.12
N GLY A 112 -13.68 -4.95 7.42
CA GLY A 112 -12.96 -5.20 6.16
C GLY A 112 -13.55 -4.48 4.96
N MET A 113 -14.78 -3.98 5.07
CA MET A 113 -15.42 -3.26 3.97
C MET A 113 -14.68 -1.96 3.64
N THR A 114 -14.23 -1.20 4.64
CA THR A 114 -13.46 0.03 4.40
C THR A 114 -12.16 -0.27 3.66
N TRP A 115 -11.45 -1.32 4.07
CA TRP A 115 -10.25 -1.80 3.38
C TRP A 115 -10.55 -2.20 1.94
N LEU A 116 -11.63 -2.97 1.72
CA LEU A 116 -12.01 -3.45 0.39
C LEU A 116 -12.39 -2.29 -0.54
N GLU A 117 -13.22 -1.36 -0.07
CA GLU A 117 -13.64 -0.16 -0.82
C GLU A 117 -12.43 0.71 -1.19
N PHE A 118 -11.54 0.97 -0.23
CA PHE A 118 -10.33 1.73 -0.48
C PHE A 118 -9.40 1.04 -1.50
N ARG A 119 -9.18 -0.27 -1.32
CA ARG A 119 -8.32 -1.08 -2.19
C ARG A 119 -8.85 -1.14 -3.63
N LYS A 120 -10.15 -1.37 -3.81
CA LYS A 120 -10.75 -1.53 -5.15
C LYS A 120 -11.00 -0.19 -5.86
N GLY A 121 -11.18 0.89 -5.10
CA GLY A 121 -11.47 2.22 -5.64
C GLY A 121 -10.23 3.12 -5.61
N PRO A 122 -10.06 3.98 -4.58
CA PRO A 122 -8.99 4.97 -4.49
C PRO A 122 -7.59 4.43 -4.79
N LEU A 123 -7.18 3.35 -4.12
CA LEU A 123 -5.82 2.81 -4.24
C LEU A 123 -5.53 2.37 -5.69
N ALA A 124 -6.43 1.58 -6.28
CA ALA A 124 -6.29 1.10 -7.65
C ALA A 124 -6.31 2.26 -8.66
N THR A 125 -7.23 3.20 -8.49
CA THR A 125 -7.42 4.34 -9.41
C THR A 125 -6.23 5.29 -9.39
N TYR A 126 -5.84 5.77 -8.20
CA TYR A 126 -4.72 6.69 -8.07
C TYR A 126 -3.38 6.00 -8.34
N GLY A 127 -3.23 4.73 -7.96
CA GLY A 127 -2.04 3.94 -8.30
C GLY A 127 -1.87 3.78 -9.81
N ALA A 128 -2.92 3.38 -10.52
CA ALA A 128 -2.91 3.29 -11.98
C ALA A 128 -2.64 4.66 -12.64
N GLY A 129 -3.30 5.72 -12.16
CA GLY A 129 -3.10 7.09 -12.62
C GLY A 129 -1.67 7.59 -12.40
N LEU A 130 -1.06 7.28 -11.26
CA LEU A 130 0.32 7.63 -10.95
C LEU A 130 1.30 6.95 -11.91
N LEU A 131 1.18 5.63 -12.11
CA LEU A 131 2.07 4.90 -13.00
C LEU A 131 1.87 5.31 -14.47
N GLY A 132 0.63 5.38 -14.92
CA GLY A 132 0.30 5.83 -16.28
C GLY A 132 0.73 7.27 -16.55
N GLY A 133 0.47 8.17 -15.60
CA GLY A 133 0.89 9.57 -15.66
C GLY A 133 2.42 9.72 -15.66
N THR A 134 3.14 8.91 -14.87
CA THR A 134 4.61 8.89 -14.88
C THR A 134 5.14 8.46 -16.25
N LEU A 135 4.61 7.38 -16.82
CA LEU A 135 4.99 6.92 -18.16
C LEU A 135 4.69 7.97 -19.23
N ALA A 136 3.51 8.59 -19.19
CA ALA A 136 3.12 9.64 -20.12
C ALA A 136 4.02 10.87 -20.01
N LEU A 137 4.37 11.28 -18.78
CA LEU A 137 5.27 12.40 -18.53
C LEU A 137 6.69 12.11 -19.02
N LEU A 138 7.21 10.90 -18.79
CA LEU A 138 8.52 10.48 -19.29
C LEU A 138 8.54 10.42 -20.83
N ALA A 139 7.48 9.90 -21.44
CA ALA A 139 7.33 9.87 -22.90
C ALA A 139 7.27 11.29 -23.48
N LEU A 140 6.45 12.17 -22.90
CA LEU A 140 6.36 13.58 -23.31
C LEU A 140 7.71 14.29 -23.16
N PHE A 141 8.37 14.09 -22.03
CA PHE A 141 9.70 14.65 -21.79
C PHE A 141 10.70 14.17 -22.84
N TYR A 142 10.69 12.88 -23.19
CA TYR A 142 11.53 12.35 -24.26
C TYR A 142 11.23 12.95 -25.62
N LEU A 143 9.95 13.12 -25.98
CA LEU A 143 9.54 13.72 -27.26
C LEU A 143 9.95 15.19 -27.37
N VAL A 144 9.87 15.95 -26.27
CA VAL A 144 10.21 17.38 -26.25
C VAL A 144 11.72 17.60 -26.16
N ARG A 145 12.40 16.89 -25.26
CA ARG A 145 13.81 17.14 -24.93
C ARG A 145 14.79 16.26 -25.71
N GLY A 146 14.35 15.07 -26.12
CA GLY A 146 15.19 14.03 -26.71
C GLY A 146 16.18 13.41 -25.70
N LYS A 147 17.05 12.56 -26.23
CA LYS A 147 18.17 11.96 -25.48
C LYS A 147 19.21 13.02 -25.12
N ILE A 148 19.62 13.06 -23.85
CA ILE A 148 20.75 13.89 -23.39
C ILE A 148 22.03 13.25 -23.91
N ARG A 149 22.71 13.95 -24.83
CA ARG A 149 23.97 13.50 -25.45
C ARG A 149 25.17 14.09 -24.69
N ILE A 150 26.32 13.46 -24.88
CA ILE A 150 27.61 13.99 -24.46
C ILE A 150 27.90 15.22 -25.34
N ASP A 151 28.22 16.35 -24.73
CA ASP A 151 28.44 17.62 -25.46
C ASP A 151 29.82 17.66 -26.14
N GLY A 152 30.84 17.04 -25.53
CA GLY A 152 32.21 16.98 -26.04
C GLY A 152 32.52 15.80 -26.96
N ALA A 153 33.70 15.83 -27.58
CA ALA A 153 34.21 14.72 -28.37
C ALA A 153 34.56 13.53 -27.46
N LYS A 154 34.08 12.32 -27.81
CA LYS A 154 34.45 11.09 -27.11
C LYS A 154 35.95 10.86 -27.23
N THR A 155 36.60 10.56 -26.11
CA THR A 155 38.05 10.34 -26.04
C THR A 155 38.44 8.93 -26.48
N GLY A 156 37.47 8.00 -26.54
CA GLY A 156 37.70 6.58 -26.79
C GLY A 156 38.27 5.83 -25.58
N ARG A 157 38.41 6.49 -24.43
CA ARG A 157 38.88 5.90 -23.17
C ARG A 157 37.73 5.73 -22.20
N THR A 158 37.83 4.69 -21.38
CA THR A 158 36.86 4.41 -20.32
C THR A 158 37.49 4.46 -18.94
N VAL A 159 36.63 4.67 -17.94
CA VAL A 159 36.98 4.69 -16.52
C VAL A 159 36.01 3.79 -15.77
N THR A 160 36.55 2.94 -14.89
CA THR A 160 35.73 2.07 -14.04
C THR A 160 34.94 2.90 -13.04
N ARG A 161 33.61 2.87 -13.18
CA ARG A 161 32.68 3.56 -12.30
C ARG A 161 32.12 2.67 -11.20
N PHE A 162 31.77 1.43 -11.56
CA PHE A 162 31.15 0.46 -10.66
C PHE A 162 31.82 -0.90 -10.78
N GLN A 163 32.31 -1.41 -9.65
CA GLN A 163 32.93 -2.74 -9.56
C GLN A 163 31.91 -3.85 -9.81
N ALA A 164 32.37 -5.05 -10.16
CA ALA A 164 31.49 -6.20 -10.44
C ALA A 164 30.53 -6.52 -9.29
N VAL A 165 30.99 -6.43 -8.03
CA VAL A 165 30.14 -6.63 -6.84
C VAL A 165 29.05 -5.56 -6.69
N GLU A 166 29.37 -4.30 -7.01
CA GLU A 166 28.40 -3.20 -7.00
C GLU A 166 27.32 -3.42 -8.07
N ARG A 167 27.73 -3.85 -9.27
CA ARG A 167 26.80 -4.19 -10.36
C ARG A 167 25.93 -5.40 -10.03
N PHE A 168 26.51 -6.43 -9.42
CA PHE A 168 25.75 -7.61 -8.97
C PHE A 168 24.68 -7.20 -7.96
N GLY A 169 25.03 -6.44 -6.92
CA GLY A 169 24.06 -5.96 -5.93
C GLY A 169 22.95 -5.11 -6.57
N HIS A 170 23.31 -4.23 -7.51
CA HIS A 170 22.34 -3.45 -8.28
C HIS A 170 21.38 -4.33 -9.08
N TRP A 171 21.88 -5.28 -9.88
CA TRP A 171 21.04 -6.12 -10.73
C TRP A 171 20.22 -7.15 -9.94
N LEU A 172 20.75 -7.63 -8.82
CA LEU A 172 20.00 -8.46 -7.87
C LEU A 172 18.78 -7.69 -7.36
N MET A 173 18.96 -6.44 -6.92
CA MET A 173 17.88 -5.57 -6.43
C MET A 173 16.93 -5.12 -7.56
N ALA A 174 17.45 -4.66 -8.69
CA ALA A 174 16.66 -4.12 -9.79
C ALA A 174 15.85 -5.22 -10.50
N GLY A 175 16.48 -6.35 -10.80
CA GLY A 175 15.82 -7.48 -11.44
C GLY A 175 14.71 -8.07 -10.57
N SER A 176 15.00 -8.28 -9.28
CA SER A 176 13.98 -8.73 -8.32
C SER A 176 12.84 -7.72 -8.18
N PHE A 177 13.14 -6.42 -8.07
CA PHE A 177 12.11 -5.38 -7.99
C PHE A 177 11.17 -5.37 -9.19
N VAL A 178 11.69 -5.51 -10.41
CA VAL A 178 10.83 -5.54 -11.62
C VAL A 178 9.85 -6.71 -11.57
N VAL A 179 10.32 -7.89 -11.18
CA VAL A 179 9.44 -9.06 -11.05
C VAL A 179 8.42 -8.87 -9.92
N LEU A 180 8.84 -8.30 -8.79
CA LEU A 180 7.94 -7.98 -7.67
C LEU A 180 6.87 -6.94 -8.05
N ALA A 181 7.25 -5.89 -8.79
CA ALA A 181 6.32 -4.87 -9.26
C ALA A 181 5.27 -5.48 -10.21
N ILE A 182 5.70 -6.29 -11.17
CA ILE A 182 4.79 -6.96 -12.11
C ILE A 182 3.83 -7.90 -11.37
N THR A 183 4.35 -8.78 -10.51
CA THR A 183 3.53 -9.74 -9.76
C THR A 183 2.59 -9.04 -8.78
N GLY A 184 3.02 -7.95 -8.13
CA GLY A 184 2.17 -7.12 -7.28
C GLY A 184 1.02 -6.46 -8.04
N LEU A 185 1.30 -5.92 -9.23
CA LEU A 185 0.27 -5.35 -10.11
C LEU A 185 -0.73 -6.42 -10.57
N VAL A 186 -0.26 -7.62 -10.90
CA VAL A 186 -1.14 -8.75 -11.25
C VAL A 186 -2.06 -9.13 -10.10
N VAL A 187 -1.55 -9.19 -8.86
CA VAL A 187 -2.35 -9.52 -7.67
C VAL A 187 -3.40 -8.42 -7.37
N LEU A 188 -3.07 -7.15 -7.61
CA LEU A 188 -3.99 -6.03 -7.37
C LEU A 188 -5.05 -5.90 -8.47
N PHE A 189 -4.62 -5.83 -9.73
CA PHE A 189 -5.48 -5.53 -10.89
C PHE A 189 -6.00 -6.76 -11.62
N GLY A 190 -5.54 -7.97 -11.28
CA GLY A 190 -5.87 -9.18 -12.04
C GLY A 190 -7.36 -9.47 -12.16
N ARG A 191 -8.15 -9.16 -11.13
CA ARG A 191 -9.62 -9.28 -11.21
C ARG A 191 -10.27 -8.26 -12.16
N MET A 192 -9.68 -7.07 -12.28
CA MET A 192 -10.21 -5.97 -13.10
C MET A 192 -9.76 -6.07 -14.56
N VAL A 193 -8.56 -6.61 -14.79
CA VAL A 193 -7.92 -6.61 -16.12
C VAL A 193 -7.78 -8.02 -16.67
N VAL A 194 -7.22 -8.95 -15.89
CA VAL A 194 -6.88 -10.29 -16.39
C VAL A 194 -8.12 -11.18 -16.54
N ILE A 195 -9.04 -11.17 -15.56
CA ILE A 195 -10.28 -11.96 -15.65
C ILE A 195 -11.12 -11.59 -16.87
N PRO A 196 -11.42 -10.30 -17.15
CA PRO A 196 -12.19 -9.95 -18.35
C PRO A 196 -11.49 -10.29 -19.67
N LEU A 197 -10.15 -10.32 -19.69
CA LEU A 197 -9.37 -10.59 -20.91
C LEU A 197 -9.15 -12.09 -21.17
N LEU A 198 -8.87 -12.88 -20.11
CA LEU A 198 -8.39 -14.26 -20.23
C LEU A 198 -9.26 -15.29 -19.49
N GLY A 199 -10.26 -14.84 -18.73
CA GLY A 199 -11.13 -15.70 -17.92
C GLY A 199 -10.57 -16.07 -16.55
N HIS A 200 -11.41 -16.71 -15.74
CA HIS A 200 -11.13 -17.04 -14.34
C HIS A 200 -10.03 -18.11 -14.18
N GLU A 201 -10.02 -19.11 -15.06
CA GLU A 201 -9.06 -20.23 -14.99
C GLU A 201 -7.63 -19.76 -15.25
N ALA A 202 -7.42 -18.98 -16.33
CA ALA A 202 -6.14 -18.38 -16.64
C ALA A 202 -5.66 -17.45 -15.51
N PHE A 203 -6.55 -16.61 -14.98
CA PHE A 203 -6.22 -15.74 -13.85
C PHE A 203 -5.82 -16.52 -12.60
N SER A 204 -6.51 -17.63 -12.28
CA SER A 204 -6.17 -18.48 -11.14
C SER A 204 -4.71 -18.95 -11.21
N THR A 205 -4.31 -19.54 -12.33
CA THR A 205 -2.94 -20.00 -12.56
C THR A 205 -1.93 -18.87 -12.47
N ILE A 206 -2.22 -17.74 -13.12
CA ILE A 206 -1.35 -16.55 -13.11
C ILE A 206 -1.21 -15.98 -11.70
N ALA A 207 -2.29 -15.90 -10.92
CA ALA A 207 -2.29 -15.35 -9.58
C ALA A 207 -1.52 -16.23 -8.59
N VAL A 208 -1.70 -17.56 -8.68
CA VAL A 208 -0.95 -18.52 -7.86
C VAL A 208 0.55 -18.42 -8.16
N ALA A 209 0.92 -18.44 -9.44
CA ALA A 209 2.31 -18.28 -9.85
C ALA A 209 2.88 -16.92 -9.39
N SER A 210 2.12 -15.83 -9.57
CA SER A 210 2.54 -14.48 -9.16
C SER A 210 2.79 -14.39 -7.67
N LYS A 211 1.88 -14.93 -6.83
CA LYS A 211 2.07 -14.95 -5.37
C LYS A 211 3.31 -15.75 -4.98
N TRP A 212 3.50 -16.94 -5.57
CA TRP A 212 4.67 -17.77 -5.28
C TRP A 212 5.98 -17.07 -5.66
N VAL A 213 6.03 -16.50 -6.87
CA VAL A 213 7.19 -15.73 -7.35
C VAL A 213 7.44 -14.52 -6.47
N HIS A 214 6.39 -13.75 -6.13
CA HIS A 214 6.50 -12.55 -5.33
C HIS A 214 7.10 -12.83 -3.96
N ASN A 215 6.56 -13.85 -3.27
CA ASN A 215 7.01 -14.21 -1.92
C ASN A 215 8.47 -14.67 -1.93
N ASN A 216 8.89 -15.48 -2.91
CA ASN A 216 10.25 -16.02 -2.94
C ASN A 216 11.30 -15.00 -3.43
N ILE A 217 10.98 -14.20 -4.45
CA ILE A 217 11.92 -13.20 -4.99
C ILE A 217 12.10 -12.01 -4.04
N SER A 218 11.14 -11.76 -3.13
CA SER A 218 11.25 -10.69 -2.12
C SER A 218 12.54 -10.79 -1.29
N TRP A 219 13.01 -12.01 -0.99
CA TRP A 219 14.27 -12.24 -0.27
C TRP A 219 15.49 -11.77 -1.05
N ALA A 220 15.51 -11.99 -2.36
CA ALA A 220 16.57 -11.50 -3.24
C ALA A 220 16.58 -9.96 -3.29
N PHE A 221 15.41 -9.34 -3.34
CA PHE A 221 15.28 -7.88 -3.28
C PHE A 221 15.81 -7.33 -1.95
N MET A 222 15.40 -7.89 -0.81
CA MET A 222 15.85 -7.47 0.51
C MET A 222 17.38 -7.61 0.66
N LEU A 223 17.95 -8.72 0.18
CA LEU A 223 19.40 -8.91 0.17
C LEU A 223 20.09 -7.87 -0.70
N GLY A 224 19.60 -7.64 -1.93
CA GLY A 224 20.14 -6.62 -2.83
C GLY A 224 20.09 -5.22 -2.23
N LEU A 225 18.99 -4.87 -1.55
CA LEU A 225 18.80 -3.60 -0.85
C LEU A 225 19.86 -3.39 0.24
N VAL A 226 20.09 -4.41 1.08
CA VAL A 226 21.12 -4.38 2.13
C VAL A 226 22.51 -4.23 1.53
N MET A 227 22.83 -5.01 0.49
CA MET A 227 24.12 -4.94 -0.20
C MET A 227 24.38 -3.52 -0.74
N VAL A 228 23.43 -2.98 -1.50
CA VAL A 228 23.54 -1.65 -2.10
C VAL A 228 23.66 -0.55 -1.05
N PHE A 229 22.92 -0.65 0.06
CA PHE A 229 23.04 0.29 1.17
C PHE A 229 24.50 0.36 1.68
N PHE A 230 25.08 -0.76 2.08
CA PHE A 230 26.42 -0.76 2.65
C PHE A 230 27.52 -0.38 1.64
N MET A 231 27.35 -0.74 0.37
CA MET A 231 28.31 -0.36 -0.66
C MET A 231 28.28 1.13 -0.99
N TRP A 232 27.11 1.79 -0.94
CA TRP A 232 26.95 3.13 -1.51
C TRP A 232 26.56 4.23 -0.52
N VAL A 233 26.16 3.92 0.72
CA VAL A 233 25.66 4.92 1.68
C VAL A 233 26.64 6.07 1.90
N LEU A 234 27.93 5.78 2.07
CA LEU A 234 28.95 6.80 2.32
C LEU A 234 29.09 7.80 1.16
N HIS A 235 28.90 7.35 -0.07
CA HIS A 235 28.94 8.22 -1.24
C HIS A 235 27.63 8.99 -1.48
N ASN A 236 26.55 8.59 -0.80
CA ASN A 236 25.21 9.17 -0.96
C ASN A 236 24.79 10.12 0.17
N ILE A 237 25.70 10.45 1.08
CA ILE A 237 25.46 11.48 2.09
C ILE A 237 25.31 12.86 1.39
N PRO A 238 24.20 13.58 1.62
CA PRO A 238 24.01 14.93 1.07
C PRO A 238 25.11 15.89 1.53
N ASN A 239 25.57 16.75 0.61
CA ASN A 239 26.62 17.72 0.86
C ASN A 239 26.32 19.06 0.16
N ARG A 240 27.11 20.10 0.47
CA ARG A 240 26.89 21.45 -0.07
C ARG A 240 26.96 21.55 -1.59
N THR A 241 27.67 20.63 -2.28
CA THR A 241 27.72 20.61 -3.74
C THR A 241 26.37 20.19 -4.33
N ASP A 242 25.60 19.35 -3.62
CA ASP A 242 24.29 18.92 -4.07
C ASP A 242 23.29 20.09 -4.15
N LEU A 243 23.38 21.05 -3.22
CA LEU A 243 22.55 22.27 -3.25
C LEU A 243 22.82 23.10 -4.52
N LYS A 244 24.09 23.21 -4.93
CA LYS A 244 24.45 23.91 -6.18
C LYS A 244 23.93 23.17 -7.40
N TRP A 245 23.99 21.84 -7.39
CA TRP A 245 23.45 21.00 -8.45
C TRP A 245 21.92 21.18 -8.57
N LEU A 246 21.21 21.20 -7.44
CA LEU A 246 19.77 21.42 -7.38
C LEU A 246 19.36 22.83 -7.84
N ALA A 247 20.13 23.86 -7.47
CA ALA A 247 19.85 25.24 -7.85
C ALA A 247 19.82 25.48 -9.37
N VAL A 248 20.51 24.63 -10.14
CA VAL A 248 20.52 24.69 -11.62
C VAL A 248 19.74 23.54 -12.26
N GLY A 249 18.90 22.84 -11.48
CA GLY A 249 18.06 21.73 -11.96
C GLY A 249 18.87 20.59 -12.59
N GLY A 250 20.10 20.38 -12.12
CA GLY A 250 21.00 19.38 -12.68
C GLY A 250 21.52 19.64 -14.08
N GLY A 251 21.31 20.84 -14.64
CA GLY A 251 21.71 21.17 -16.02
C GLY A 251 20.83 20.50 -17.09
N ILE A 252 19.79 19.76 -16.70
CA ILE A 252 18.97 18.96 -17.62
C ILE A 252 18.22 19.85 -18.65
N PHE A 253 17.85 21.06 -18.22
CA PHE A 253 17.06 22.01 -18.99
C PHE A 253 17.89 23.00 -19.82
N THR A 254 19.21 23.07 -19.61
CA THR A 254 20.08 24.06 -20.26
C THR A 254 21.31 23.38 -20.87
N LYS A 255 21.49 23.51 -22.19
CA LYS A 255 22.65 22.91 -22.89
C LYS A 255 23.97 23.51 -22.40
N GLY A 256 25.02 22.68 -22.28
CA GLY A 256 26.36 23.11 -21.85
C GLY A 256 26.49 23.42 -20.36
N VAL A 257 25.44 23.25 -19.54
CA VAL A 257 25.52 23.42 -18.09
C VAL A 257 25.74 22.06 -17.45
N HIS A 258 26.96 21.86 -16.94
CA HIS A 258 27.40 20.62 -16.30
C HIS A 258 27.78 20.90 -14.84
N PRO A 259 26.82 20.78 -13.89
CA PRO A 259 27.10 21.15 -12.51
C PRO A 259 28.07 20.13 -11.91
N PRO A 260 29.13 20.58 -11.21
CA PRO A 260 30.16 19.69 -10.71
C PRO A 260 29.58 18.67 -9.72
N ALA A 261 29.80 17.37 -9.97
CA ALA A 261 29.32 16.30 -9.11
C ALA A 261 30.44 15.31 -8.74
N LYS A 262 30.30 14.70 -7.55
CA LYS A 262 31.16 13.60 -7.08
C LYS A 262 30.70 12.26 -7.69
N LYS A 263 31.02 11.11 -7.06
CA LYS A 263 30.63 9.77 -7.56
C LYS A 263 29.13 9.69 -7.86
N PHE A 264 28.29 10.29 -7.02
CA PHE A 264 26.86 10.48 -7.26
C PHE A 264 26.49 11.97 -7.25
N ASN A 265 25.58 12.36 -8.15
CA ASN A 265 24.97 13.69 -8.18
C ASN A 265 23.75 13.77 -7.25
N ALA A 266 23.19 14.97 -7.03
CA ALA A 266 22.08 15.16 -6.10
C ALA A 266 20.83 14.35 -6.49
N GLY A 267 20.51 14.25 -7.79
CA GLY A 267 19.42 13.42 -8.30
C GLY A 267 19.58 11.94 -7.96
N GLN A 268 20.77 11.39 -8.19
CA GLN A 268 21.11 10.01 -7.87
C GLN A 268 21.04 9.74 -6.36
N LYS A 269 21.44 10.70 -5.52
CA LYS A 269 21.31 10.59 -4.05
C LYS A 269 19.86 10.57 -3.59
N MET A 270 19.00 11.39 -4.20
CA MET A 270 17.56 11.37 -3.91
C MET A 270 16.95 10.01 -4.28
N ILE A 271 17.34 9.45 -5.43
CA ILE A 271 16.91 8.10 -5.84
C ILE A 271 17.43 7.05 -4.85
N PHE A 272 18.71 7.10 -4.47
CA PHE A 272 19.29 6.18 -3.49
C PHE A 272 18.46 6.17 -2.20
N TRP A 273 18.25 7.34 -1.57
CA TRP A 273 17.48 7.42 -0.33
C TRP A 273 16.02 7.02 -0.50
N SER A 274 15.41 7.33 -1.65
CA SER A 274 14.05 6.88 -1.95
C SER A 274 13.98 5.35 -2.00
N VAL A 275 14.90 4.71 -2.72
CA VAL A 275 14.97 3.24 -2.81
C VAL A 275 15.25 2.61 -1.45
N ILE A 276 16.16 3.18 -0.65
CA ILE A 276 16.44 2.68 0.70
C ILE A 276 15.21 2.78 1.61
N VAL A 277 14.58 3.95 1.68
CA VAL A 277 13.46 4.21 2.61
C VAL A 277 12.21 3.45 2.16
N PHE A 278 11.78 3.61 0.91
CA PHE A 278 10.59 2.91 0.42
C PHE A 278 10.83 1.41 0.30
N GLY A 279 12.01 0.98 -0.16
CA GLY A 279 12.37 -0.44 -0.23
C GLY A 279 12.37 -1.10 1.13
N ALA A 280 12.91 -0.45 2.17
CA ALA A 280 12.86 -0.97 3.54
C ALA A 280 11.42 -1.00 4.07
N SER A 281 10.62 0.03 3.78
CA SER A 281 9.21 0.09 4.20
C SER A 281 8.34 -0.99 3.57
N ILE A 282 8.52 -1.24 2.26
CA ILE A 282 7.87 -2.33 1.52
C ILE A 282 8.35 -3.68 2.05
N SER A 283 9.64 -3.83 2.35
CA SER A 283 10.19 -5.06 2.91
C SER A 283 9.61 -5.37 4.30
N ALA A 284 9.55 -4.37 5.19
CA ALA A 284 8.97 -4.51 6.52
C ALA A 284 7.48 -4.89 6.47
N SER A 285 6.70 -4.18 5.65
CA SER A 285 5.28 -4.52 5.45
C SER A 285 5.09 -5.85 4.74
N GLY A 286 5.98 -6.24 3.82
CA GLY A 286 5.95 -7.55 3.16
C GLY A 286 6.25 -8.69 4.12
N LEU A 287 7.23 -8.53 5.01
CA LEU A 287 7.51 -9.49 6.08
C LEU A 287 6.33 -9.60 7.05
N SER A 288 5.70 -8.48 7.40
CA SER A 288 4.45 -8.48 8.18
C SER A 288 3.33 -9.26 7.50
N LEU A 289 3.20 -9.15 6.18
CA LEU A 289 2.20 -9.93 5.41
C LEU A 289 2.54 -11.42 5.27
N LEU A 290 3.83 -11.78 5.29
CA LEU A 290 4.28 -13.17 5.29
C LEU A 290 4.11 -13.84 6.66
N PHE A 291 4.30 -13.08 7.74
CA PHE A 291 4.27 -13.54 9.13
C PHE A 291 3.34 -12.65 9.98
N PRO A 292 2.02 -12.66 9.69
CA PRO A 292 1.08 -11.70 10.28
C PRO A 292 0.85 -11.87 11.78
N PHE A 293 1.24 -13.01 12.36
CA PHE A 293 1.08 -13.30 13.78
C PHE A 293 2.35 -13.02 14.57
N GLU A 294 3.50 -13.01 13.90
CA GLU A 294 4.82 -12.84 14.49
C GLU A 294 5.36 -11.42 14.32
N LEU A 295 4.97 -10.74 13.24
CA LEU A 295 5.46 -9.42 12.85
C LEU A 295 4.33 -8.38 12.65
N PRO A 296 3.52 -8.08 13.68
CA PRO A 296 2.56 -6.97 13.62
C PRO A 296 3.31 -5.63 13.56
N MET A 297 2.79 -4.66 12.79
CA MET A 297 3.47 -3.37 12.58
C MET A 297 2.71 -2.17 13.17
N PHE A 298 1.37 -2.19 13.13
CA PHE A 298 0.58 -1.00 13.31
C PHE A 298 0.23 -0.75 14.76
N ALA A 299 -0.25 -1.74 15.51
CA ALA A 299 -0.69 -1.58 16.90
C ALA A 299 0.41 -0.93 17.77
N LYS A 300 1.65 -1.43 17.65
CA LYS A 300 2.80 -0.87 18.35
C LYS A 300 3.17 0.54 17.86
N THR A 301 3.17 0.76 16.54
CA THR A 301 3.41 2.09 15.96
C THR A 301 2.37 3.11 16.41
N PHE A 302 1.10 2.73 16.43
CA PHE A 302 -0.03 3.54 16.88
C PHE A 302 0.06 3.86 18.36
N ALA A 303 0.46 2.90 19.21
CA ALA A 303 0.69 3.16 20.63
C ALA A 303 1.79 4.21 20.83
N ILE A 304 2.90 4.13 20.09
CA ILE A 304 3.98 5.13 20.14
C ILE A 304 3.49 6.49 19.62
N LEU A 305 2.75 6.53 18.51
CA LEU A 305 2.21 7.77 17.94
C LEU A 305 1.23 8.46 18.88
N ASN A 306 0.33 7.70 19.53
CA ASN A 306 -0.61 8.25 20.49
C ASN A 306 0.11 8.92 21.67
N GLN A 307 1.27 8.40 22.11
CA GLN A 307 2.08 9.02 23.17
C GLN A 307 2.66 10.38 22.76
N THR A 308 2.84 10.64 21.46
CA THR A 308 3.35 11.94 20.97
C THR A 308 2.27 13.03 20.94
N GLY A 309 0.98 12.67 21.02
CA GLY A 309 -0.13 13.60 20.82
C GLY A 309 -0.31 14.10 19.38
N LEU A 310 0.55 13.67 18.44
CA LEU A 310 0.51 14.11 17.04
C LEU A 310 -0.79 13.70 16.34
N PRO A 311 -1.27 12.44 16.44
CA PRO A 311 -2.53 12.05 15.79
C PRO A 311 -3.72 12.94 16.18
N GLN A 312 -3.82 13.28 17.46
CA GLN A 312 -4.87 14.15 17.99
C GLN A 312 -4.70 15.59 17.48
N ALA A 313 -3.47 16.10 17.45
CA ALA A 313 -3.16 17.45 16.97
C ALA A 313 -3.51 17.66 15.49
N VAL A 314 -3.39 16.62 14.65
CA VAL A 314 -3.73 16.68 13.22
C VAL A 314 -5.16 16.21 12.91
N GLY A 315 -5.98 15.91 13.94
CA GLY A 315 -7.39 15.57 13.79
C GLY A 315 -7.70 14.10 13.52
N PHE A 316 -6.72 13.19 13.64
CA PHE A 316 -6.95 11.74 13.54
C PHE A 316 -7.48 11.11 14.83
N GLY A 317 -7.48 11.83 15.95
CA GLY A 317 -7.89 11.28 17.25
C GLY A 317 -6.91 10.23 17.78
N GLU A 318 -7.37 9.37 18.69
CA GLU A 318 -6.56 8.24 19.17
C GLU A 318 -6.58 7.09 18.16
N LEU A 319 -5.40 6.62 17.77
CA LEU A 319 -5.26 5.49 16.86
C LEU A 319 -5.51 4.16 17.60
N PRO A 320 -6.12 3.16 16.93
CA PRO A 320 -6.47 1.89 17.57
C PRO A 320 -5.23 1.07 17.95
N VAL A 321 -5.04 0.78 19.23
CA VAL A 321 -3.86 0.02 19.71
C VAL A 321 -4.14 -1.47 19.94
N MET A 322 -5.41 -1.88 19.91
CA MET A 322 -5.83 -3.28 19.98
C MET A 322 -6.36 -3.69 18.61
N LEU A 323 -5.47 -4.19 17.77
CA LEU A 323 -5.81 -4.65 16.42
C LEU A 323 -5.82 -6.17 16.37
N ALA A 324 -6.85 -6.73 15.74
CA ALA A 324 -6.85 -8.15 15.40
C ALA A 324 -5.82 -8.42 14.27
N PRO A 325 -5.28 -9.66 14.16
CA PRO A 325 -4.26 -9.97 13.15
C PRO A 325 -4.70 -9.66 11.71
N HIS A 326 -5.98 -9.83 11.39
CA HIS A 326 -6.51 -9.51 10.07
C HIS A 326 -6.61 -7.99 9.82
N GLU A 327 -6.83 -7.17 10.85
CA GLU A 327 -6.82 -5.70 10.73
C GLU A 327 -5.39 -5.19 10.50
N GLU A 328 -4.41 -5.76 11.19
CA GLU A 328 -2.97 -5.55 10.93
C GLU A 328 -2.63 -5.88 9.47
N MET A 329 -3.07 -7.04 8.97
CA MET A 329 -2.87 -7.41 7.56
C MET A 329 -3.55 -6.44 6.59
N GLN A 330 -4.75 -5.96 6.91
CA GLN A 330 -5.47 -4.97 6.09
C GLN A 330 -4.68 -3.66 6.02
N LEU A 331 -4.17 -3.15 7.14
CA LEU A 331 -3.33 -1.96 7.15
C LEU A 331 -1.99 -2.19 6.42
N ALA A 332 -1.34 -3.34 6.66
CA ALA A 332 -0.08 -3.71 6.02
C ALA A 332 -0.22 -3.83 4.51
N THR A 333 -1.30 -4.45 4.01
CA THR A 333 -1.54 -4.55 2.56
C THR A 333 -1.75 -3.18 1.91
N LEU A 334 -2.48 -2.26 2.57
CA LEU A 334 -2.67 -0.90 2.05
C LEU A 334 -1.35 -0.14 2.04
N TRP A 335 -0.62 -0.12 3.16
CA TRP A 335 0.66 0.54 3.27
C TRP A 335 1.68 0.01 2.25
N HIS A 336 1.80 -1.31 2.16
CA HIS A 336 2.69 -1.99 1.21
C HIS A 336 2.38 -1.56 -0.22
N SER A 337 1.09 -1.55 -0.60
CA SER A 337 0.65 -1.18 -1.95
C SER A 337 0.93 0.30 -2.25
N ILE A 338 0.66 1.22 -1.31
CA ILE A 338 0.91 2.65 -1.49
C ILE A 338 2.40 2.91 -1.68
N MET A 339 3.25 2.35 -0.79
CA MET A 339 4.70 2.51 -0.89
C MET A 339 5.23 1.89 -2.18
N ALA A 340 4.71 0.73 -2.59
CA ALA A 340 5.08 0.07 -3.83
C ALA A 340 4.76 0.93 -5.06
N PHE A 341 3.56 1.54 -5.14
CA PHE A 341 3.22 2.44 -6.24
C PHE A 341 4.17 3.64 -6.33
N VAL A 342 4.46 4.28 -5.19
CA VAL A 342 5.39 5.42 -5.14
C VAL A 342 6.79 5.00 -5.60
N LEU A 343 7.30 3.89 -5.07
CA LEU A 343 8.62 3.40 -5.46
C LEU A 343 8.66 2.99 -6.93
N THR A 344 7.63 2.32 -7.45
CA THR A 344 7.57 1.96 -8.87
C THR A 344 7.60 3.19 -9.76
N ALA A 345 6.87 4.26 -9.42
CA ALA A 345 6.93 5.52 -10.17
C ALA A 345 8.34 6.12 -10.20
N ILE A 346 9.04 6.14 -9.05
CA ILE A 346 10.43 6.61 -8.94
C ILE A 346 11.37 5.73 -9.77
N ILE A 347 11.20 4.40 -9.72
CA ILE A 347 12.03 3.46 -10.46
C ILE A 347 11.81 3.59 -11.98
N LEU A 348 10.60 3.88 -12.45
CA LEU A 348 10.36 4.18 -13.86
C LEU A 348 11.17 5.39 -14.32
N ALA A 349 11.20 6.46 -13.53
CA ALA A 349 12.03 7.63 -13.83
C ALA A 349 13.54 7.31 -13.77
N HIS A 350 13.96 6.49 -12.81
CA HIS A 350 15.35 6.02 -12.70
C HIS A 350 15.78 5.20 -13.93
N ILE A 351 14.96 4.22 -14.34
CA ILE A 351 15.19 3.40 -15.54
C ILE A 351 15.27 4.31 -16.76
N TYR A 352 14.38 5.28 -16.90
CA TYR A 352 14.40 6.24 -18.01
C TYR A 352 15.74 6.96 -18.12
N ILE A 353 16.20 7.62 -17.04
CA ILE A 353 17.47 8.37 -17.07
C ILE A 353 18.68 7.42 -17.25
N GLY A 354 18.64 6.24 -16.64
CA GLY A 354 19.73 5.25 -16.71
C GLY A 354 19.82 4.49 -18.03
N SER A 355 18.85 4.62 -18.94
CA SER A 355 18.82 3.88 -20.21
C SER A 355 18.64 4.80 -21.43
N VAL A 356 17.41 5.24 -21.69
CA VAL A 356 17.03 5.94 -22.91
C VAL A 356 17.26 7.45 -22.81
N GLY A 357 17.13 8.01 -21.61
CA GLY A 357 17.17 9.45 -21.36
C GLY A 357 18.57 10.07 -21.46
N MET A 358 19.63 9.32 -21.17
CA MET A 358 21.01 9.83 -21.12
C MET A 358 21.98 8.88 -21.82
N GLU A 359 22.80 9.43 -22.72
CA GLU A 359 23.83 8.69 -23.44
C GLU A 359 24.92 8.17 -22.51
N GLY A 360 25.38 6.93 -22.72
CA GLY A 360 26.44 6.28 -21.93
C GLY A 360 26.04 5.91 -20.49
N ALA A 361 24.84 6.28 -20.04
CA ALA A 361 24.39 6.03 -18.67
C ALA A 361 24.24 4.53 -18.36
N PHE A 362 23.77 3.75 -19.32
CA PHE A 362 23.58 2.30 -19.16
C PHE A 362 24.91 1.57 -18.99
N ASP A 363 25.97 2.01 -19.67
CA ASP A 363 27.28 1.37 -19.66
C ASP A 363 27.87 1.30 -18.24
N ALA A 364 27.58 2.32 -17.42
CA ALA A 364 27.92 2.34 -16.01
C ALA A 364 27.45 1.09 -15.25
N MET A 365 26.25 0.58 -15.54
CA MET A 365 25.71 -0.62 -14.88
C MET A 365 25.82 -1.89 -15.72
N GLY A 366 25.93 -1.77 -17.04
CA GLY A 366 26.12 -2.90 -17.95
C GLY A 366 27.54 -3.46 -17.86
N SER A 367 28.54 -2.66 -18.20
CA SER A 367 29.96 -3.05 -18.20
C SER A 367 30.69 -2.61 -16.93
N GLY A 368 30.20 -1.57 -16.25
CA GLY A 368 30.90 -0.90 -15.14
C GLY A 368 31.80 0.23 -15.56
N GLU A 369 32.00 0.40 -16.87
CA GLU A 369 32.90 1.34 -17.48
C GLU A 369 32.10 2.51 -18.06
N VAL A 370 32.60 3.73 -17.90
CA VAL A 370 32.01 4.92 -18.51
C VAL A 370 33.04 5.65 -19.35
N GLU A 371 32.60 6.27 -20.43
CA GLU A 371 33.45 7.08 -21.29
C GLU A 371 34.00 8.30 -20.51
N GLU A 372 35.27 8.66 -20.74
CA GLU A 372 35.97 9.67 -19.95
C GLU A 372 35.35 11.08 -20.07
N GLN A 373 34.91 11.48 -21.27
CA GLN A 373 34.20 12.74 -21.49
C GLN A 373 32.84 12.76 -20.78
N TRP A 374 32.10 11.66 -20.76
CA TRP A 374 30.89 11.52 -19.96
C TRP A 374 31.18 11.70 -18.46
N ALA A 375 32.26 11.08 -17.96
CA ALA A 375 32.67 11.24 -16.57
C ALA A 375 33.06 12.70 -16.25
N ARG A 376 33.70 13.39 -17.19
CA ARG A 376 34.08 14.80 -17.08
C ARG A 376 32.86 15.72 -17.00
N GLU A 377 31.87 15.49 -17.85
CA GLU A 377 30.65 16.29 -17.92
C GLU A 377 29.74 16.03 -16.71
N HIS A 378 29.46 14.77 -16.38
CA HIS A 378 28.43 14.47 -15.39
C HIS A 378 28.98 14.25 -13.97
N HIS A 379 30.29 13.98 -13.84
CA HIS A 379 30.94 13.59 -12.59
C HIS A 379 32.37 14.16 -12.45
N GLY A 380 32.59 15.39 -12.92
CA GLY A 380 33.94 15.98 -13.04
C GLY A 380 34.76 16.02 -11.74
N LEU A 381 34.13 16.18 -10.57
CA LEU A 381 34.87 16.15 -9.29
C LEU A 381 35.36 14.74 -8.95
N TRP A 382 34.59 13.72 -9.33
CA TRP A 382 34.98 12.32 -9.14
C TRP A 382 36.09 11.90 -10.11
N LEU A 383 36.03 12.32 -11.37
CA LEU A 383 37.11 12.05 -12.33
C LEU A 383 38.42 12.68 -11.85
N LYS A 384 38.39 13.91 -11.34
CA LYS A 384 39.56 14.58 -10.77
C LYS A 384 40.14 13.81 -9.58
N GLU A 385 39.28 13.34 -8.67
CA GLU A 385 39.70 12.52 -7.53
C GLU A 385 40.38 11.20 -7.96
N LEU A 386 39.88 10.56 -9.02
CA LEU A 386 40.52 9.36 -9.58
C LEU A 386 41.88 9.65 -10.21
N GLN A 387 42.02 10.79 -10.90
CA GLN A 387 43.29 11.25 -11.46
C GLN A 387 44.32 11.52 -10.36
N GLU A 388 43.91 12.22 -9.30
CA GLU A 388 44.76 12.48 -8.13
C GLU A 388 45.20 11.18 -7.41
N LYS A 389 44.37 10.14 -7.44
CA LYS A 389 44.69 8.82 -6.88
C LYS A 389 45.45 7.91 -7.84
N GLY A 390 45.76 8.33 -9.07
CA GLY A 390 46.44 7.50 -10.07
C GLY A 390 45.59 6.35 -10.64
N HIS A 391 44.27 6.41 -10.49
CA HIS A 391 43.32 5.39 -10.95
C HIS A 391 42.59 5.78 -12.26
N ALA A 392 42.93 6.93 -12.85
CA ALA A 392 42.38 7.38 -14.13
C ALA A 392 43.32 7.04 -15.30
N PRO A 393 42.80 6.90 -16.53
CA PRO A 393 43.60 6.70 -17.73
C PRO A 393 44.65 7.82 -17.90
N ASP A 394 45.93 7.46 -17.92
CA ASP A 394 47.03 8.40 -18.11
C ASP A 394 46.94 9.05 -19.50
N PRO A 395 46.80 10.38 -19.65
CA PRO A 395 46.79 11.08 -20.95
C PRO A 395 47.98 10.74 -21.88
N GLY A 396 49.08 10.19 -21.36
CA GLY A 396 50.26 9.78 -22.14
C GLY A 396 50.21 8.40 -22.81
N LYS A 397 49.25 7.51 -22.48
CA LYS A 397 49.18 6.15 -23.07
C LYS A 397 48.09 6.02 -24.14
N ALA A 398 48.48 5.94 -25.42
CA ALA A 398 47.54 5.70 -26.53
C ALA A 398 46.60 4.52 -26.24
N ALA A 399 45.32 4.67 -26.61
CA ALA A 399 44.29 3.65 -26.42
C ALA A 399 44.63 2.39 -27.21
N HIS A 400 44.58 1.21 -26.56
CA HIS A 400 44.54 -0.05 -27.29
C HIS A 400 43.13 -0.23 -27.88
N PRO A 401 42.99 -0.51 -29.18
CA PRO A 401 41.70 -0.86 -29.75
C PRO A 401 41.20 -2.16 -29.10
N ALA A 402 39.95 -2.17 -28.67
CA ALA A 402 39.28 -3.39 -28.21
C ALA A 402 39.03 -4.29 -29.44
N GLU A 403 39.47 -5.55 -29.36
CA GLU A 403 39.09 -6.63 -30.30
C GLU A 403 37.67 -7.13 -30.06
#